data_AF-A0A3B8WK67-F1
#
_entry.id   AF-A0A3B8WK67-F1
#
_cell.length_a   1.000
_cell.length_b   1.000
_cell.length_c   1.000
_cell.angle_alpha   90.00
_cell.angle_beta   90.00
_cell.angle_gamma   90.00
#
_symmetry.space_group_name_H-M   'P 1'
#
loop_
_entity.id
_entity.type
_entity.pdbx_description
1 polymer ?
#
loop_
_entity_poly.entity_id
_entity_poly.type
_entity_poly.pdbx_seq_one_letter_code
_entity_poly.pdbx_strand_id
1 'polypeptide(L)'
;GKKVVVIGSGATAITLVPTMAEKAAHVTMLQRSPTYLMPLPSTDKVTLALQKVLPEKAAYRLTRARNISISRLLYERSRKSPKAMRRLFLGIIKRQLKGKADMRH
;
A
#
# COMPACT_ATOMS: atom_id res chain seq x y z
N GLY A 1 26.71 -7.11 -13.79
CA GLY A 1 25.26 -7.26 -14.00
C GLY A 1 24.74 -6.21 -14.99
N LYS A 2 23.49 -6.35 -15.46
CA LYS A 2 22.88 -5.40 -16.42
C LYS A 2 22.27 -4.18 -15.70
N LYS A 3 22.20 -3.04 -16.40
CA LYS A 3 21.42 -1.86 -16.00
C LYS A 3 20.04 -1.96 -16.64
N VAL A 4 18.97 -1.88 -15.84
CA VAL A 4 17.60 -2.09 -16.30
C VAL A 4 16.73 -0.90 -15.91
N VAL A 5 15.88 -0.47 -16.84
CA VAL A 5 14.84 0.54 -16.58
C VAL A 5 13.47 -0.13 -16.63
N VAL A 6 12.68 0.02 -15.57
CA VAL A 6 11.27 -0.40 -15.52
C VAL A 6 10.41 0.85 -15.69
N ILE A 7 9.63 0.90 -16.77
CA ILE A 7 8.74 2.03 -17.05
C ILE A 7 7.36 1.73 -16.47
N GLY A 8 6.94 2.55 -15.50
CA GLY A 8 5.67 2.44 -14.82
C GLY A 8 5.78 2.22 -13.31
N SER A 9 4.65 2.42 -12.63
CA SER A 9 4.50 2.39 -11.16
C SER A 9 3.34 1.51 -10.70
N GLY A 10 2.82 0.66 -11.60
CA GLY A 10 1.68 -0.22 -11.34
C GLY A 10 2.05 -1.46 -10.53
N ALA A 11 1.05 -2.30 -10.23
CA ALA A 11 1.23 -3.52 -9.43
C ALA A 11 2.35 -4.43 -9.97
N THR A 12 2.44 -4.60 -11.29
CA THR A 12 3.51 -5.39 -11.92
C THR A 12 4.89 -4.83 -11.64
N ALA A 13 5.08 -3.51 -11.78
CA ALA A 13 6.37 -2.87 -11.52
C ALA A 13 6.78 -3.02 -10.04
N ILE A 14 5.81 -2.88 -9.12
CA ILE A 14 6.05 -3.00 -7.68
C ILE A 14 6.51 -4.42 -7.30
N THR A 15 6.01 -5.45 -7.96
CA THR A 15 6.44 -6.84 -7.74
C THR A 15 7.77 -7.16 -8.45
N LEU A 16 7.98 -6.58 -9.63
CA LEU A 16 9.15 -6.86 -10.47
C LEU A 16 10.42 -6.17 -9.97
N VAL A 17 10.34 -4.89 -9.58
CA VAL A 17 11.53 -4.09 -9.21
C VAL A 17 12.34 -4.71 -8.06
N PRO A 18 11.73 -5.16 -6.93
CA PRO A 18 12.48 -5.78 -5.84
C PRO A 18 13.20 -7.06 -6.27
N THR A 19 12.50 -7.95 -6.98
CA THR A 19 13.04 -9.24 -7.44
C THR A 19 14.15 -9.06 -8.48
N MET A 20 14.07 -8.02 -9.32
CA MET A 20 15.15 -7.68 -10.25
C MET A 20 16.33 -7.01 -9.55
N ALA A 21 16.10 -6.20 -8.51
CA ALA A 21 17.14 -5.50 -7.78
C ALA A 21 18.11 -6.47 -7.06
N GLU A 22 17.67 -7.69 -6.73
CA GLU A 22 18.51 -8.75 -6.18
C GLU A 22 19.57 -9.27 -7.16
N LYS A 23 19.34 -9.16 -8.48
CA LYS A 23 20.18 -9.79 -9.53
C LYS A 23 20.82 -8.81 -10.49
N ALA A 24 20.17 -7.68 -10.78
CA ALA A 24 20.67 -6.66 -11.69
C ALA A 24 21.79 -5.84 -11.05
N ALA A 25 22.67 -5.24 -11.87
CA ALA A 25 23.67 -4.31 -11.32
C ALA A 25 23.04 -2.99 -10.87
N HIS A 26 22.00 -2.55 -11.58
CA HIS A 26 21.22 -1.37 -11.22
C HIS A 26 19.82 -1.45 -11.84
N VAL A 27 18.80 -1.08 -11.06
CA VAL A 27 17.41 -1.01 -11.52
C VAL A 27 16.90 0.40 -11.28
N THR A 28 16.41 1.05 -12.33
CA THR A 28 15.77 2.36 -12.26
C THR A 28 14.29 2.22 -12.60
N MET A 29 13.41 2.75 -11.75
CA MET A 29 11.97 2.77 -12.02
C MET A 29 11.57 4.16 -12.52
N LEU A 30 11.17 4.28 -13.78
CA LEU A 30 10.71 5.52 -14.39
C LEU A 30 9.19 5.64 -14.22
N GLN A 31 8.73 6.64 -13.47
CA GLN A 31 7.32 6.86 -13.19
C GLN A 31 6.87 8.22 -13.69
N ARG A 32 5.74 8.30 -14.42
CA ARG A 32 5.09 9.58 -14.79
C ARG A 32 4.36 10.19 -13.60
N SER A 33 3.59 9.36 -12.90
CA SER A 33 2.82 9.71 -11.73
C SER A 33 3.13 8.70 -10.63
N PRO A 34 3.51 9.14 -9.41
CA PRO A 34 3.84 8.22 -8.33
C PRO A 34 2.59 7.49 -7.82
N THR A 35 2.72 6.18 -7.62
CA THR A 35 1.71 5.36 -6.94
C THR A 35 2.06 5.29 -5.46
N TYR A 36 1.14 5.72 -4.59
CA TYR A 36 1.31 5.61 -3.14
C TYR A 36 0.78 4.27 -2.66
N LEU A 37 1.61 3.53 -1.92
CA LEU A 37 1.28 2.22 -1.39
C LEU A 37 0.99 2.30 0.10
N MET A 38 0.03 1.50 0.54
CA MET A 38 -0.27 1.32 1.96
C MET A 38 -0.12 -0.17 2.29
N PRO A 39 0.79 -0.55 3.21
CA PRO A 39 0.87 -1.93 3.65
C PRO A 39 -0.39 -2.27 4.44
N LEU A 40 -1.16 -3.23 3.93
CA LEU A 40 -2.30 -3.78 4.65
C LEU A 40 -1.84 -5.06 5.37
N PRO A 41 -2.15 -5.24 6.66
CA PRO A 41 -1.81 -6.46 7.36
C PRO A 41 -2.61 -7.63 6.75
N SER A 42 -1.94 -8.77 6.55
CA SER A 42 -2.59 -10.00 6.07
C SER A 42 -3.64 -10.54 7.04
N THR A 43 -3.55 -10.18 8.33
CA THR A 43 -4.46 -10.62 9.38
C THR A 43 -5.12 -9.42 10.05
N ASP A 44 -6.45 -9.34 9.97
CA ASP A 44 -7.22 -8.28 10.62
C ASP A 44 -7.60 -8.69 12.05
N LYS A 45 -6.93 -8.08 13.03
CA LYS A 45 -7.21 -8.33 14.46
C LYS A 45 -8.64 -7.95 14.86
N VAL A 46 -9.26 -6.98 14.19
CA VAL A 46 -10.64 -6.59 14.45
C VAL A 46 -11.56 -7.71 14.00
N THR A 47 -11.34 -8.25 12.80
CA THR A 47 -12.09 -9.41 12.29
C THR A 47 -11.96 -10.61 13.21
N LEU A 48 -10.74 -10.93 13.66
CA LEU A 48 -10.51 -12.03 14.61
C LEU A 48 -11.25 -11.82 15.93
N ALA A 49 -11.25 -10.60 16.47
CA ALA A 49 -11.98 -10.28 17.69
C ALA A 49 -13.50 -10.42 17.48
N LEU A 50 -14.03 -9.94 16.35
CA LEU A 50 -15.44 -10.07 16.00
C LEU A 50 -15.87 -11.53 15.85
N GLN A 51 -15.04 -12.37 15.23
CA GLN A 51 -15.29 -13.81 15.07
C GLN A 51 -15.29 -14.56 16.41
N LYS A 52 -14.57 -14.07 17.43
CA LYS A 52 -14.58 -14.66 18.77
C LYS A 52 -15.86 -14.38 19.56
N VAL A 53 -16.52 -13.26 19.30
CA VAL A 53 -17.65 -12.77 20.09
C VAL A 53 -18.99 -12.96 19.38
N LEU A 54 -19.01 -12.94 18.04
CA LEU A 54 -20.23 -12.98 17.24
C LEU A 54 -20.36 -14.28 16.44
N PRO A 55 -21.60 -14.73 16.17
CA PRO A 55 -21.85 -15.80 15.20
C PRO A 55 -21.24 -15.49 13.83
N GLU A 56 -20.77 -16.52 13.12
CA GLU A 56 -20.01 -16.41 11.87
C GLU A 56 -20.62 -15.45 10.84
N LYS A 57 -21.92 -15.58 10.57
CA LYS A 57 -22.66 -14.73 9.61
C LYS A 57 -22.70 -13.26 10.03
N ALA A 58 -22.78 -12.97 11.33
CA ALA A 58 -22.79 -11.61 11.85
C ALA A 58 -21.37 -11.00 11.79
N ALA A 59 -20.36 -11.76 12.22
CA ALA A 59 -18.96 -11.36 12.13
C ALA A 59 -18.55 -11.05 10.68
N TYR A 60 -18.95 -11.91 9.72
CA TYR A 60 -18.69 -11.70 8.30
C TYR A 60 -19.35 -10.44 7.76
N ARG A 61 -20.66 -10.24 8.01
CA ARG A 61 -21.39 -9.05 7.54
C ARG A 61 -20.76 -7.77 8.08
N LEU A 62 -20.43 -7.73 9.37
CA LEU A 62 -19.83 -6.56 10.00
C LEU A 62 -18.43 -6.26 9.44
N THR A 63 -17.60 -7.30 9.29
CA THR A 63 -16.26 -7.17 8.71
C THR A 63 -16.33 -6.67 7.27
N ARG A 64 -17.23 -7.24 6.46
CA ARG A 64 -17.41 -6.84 5.06
C ARG A 64 -17.90 -5.39 4.96
N ALA A 65 -18.90 -5.02 5.75
CA ALA A 65 -19.40 -3.65 5.80
C ALA A 65 -18.30 -2.66 6.18
N ARG A 66 -17.52 -2.96 7.22
CA ARG A 66 -16.37 -2.16 7.64
C ARG A 66 -15.36 -1.99 6.51
N ASN A 67 -14.94 -3.08 5.86
CA ASN A 67 -13.93 -3.02 4.80
C ASN A 67 -14.39 -2.23 3.57
N ILE A 68 -15.66 -2.40 3.18
CA ILE A 68 -16.26 -1.60 2.10
C ILE A 68 -16.29 -0.11 2.48
N SER A 69 -16.72 0.22 3.70
CA SER A 69 -16.76 1.59 4.18
C SER A 69 -15.38 2.24 4.23
N ILE A 70 -14.35 1.52 4.70
CA ILE A 70 -12.97 2.00 4.73
C ILE A 70 -12.46 2.27 3.30
N SER A 71 -12.62 1.31 2.39
CA SER A 71 -12.20 1.46 0.99
C SER A 71 -12.89 2.64 0.30
N ARG A 72 -14.20 2.80 0.53
CA ARG A 72 -14.98 3.92 -0.01
C ARG A 72 -14.50 5.25 0.56
N LEU A 73 -14.32 5.34 1.87
CA LEU A 73 -13.83 6.55 2.53
C LEU A 73 -12.47 6.96 1.99
N LEU A 74 -11.54 6.00 1.86
CA LEU A 74 -10.21 6.26 1.30
C LEU A 74 -10.28 6.76 -0.14
N TYR A 75 -11.13 6.18 -0.98
CA TYR A 75 -11.35 6.62 -2.36
C TYR A 75 -11.90 8.05 -2.42
N GLU A 76 -12.99 8.32 -1.69
CA GLU A 76 -13.61 9.64 -1.65
C GLU A 76 -12.66 10.70 -1.11
N ARG A 77 -11.92 10.39 -0.04
CA ARG A 77 -10.92 11.30 0.54
C ARG A 77 -9.77 11.58 -0.41
N SER A 78 -9.33 10.57 -1.16
CA SER A 78 -8.28 10.69 -2.18
C SER A 78 -8.70 11.59 -3.34
N ARG A 79 -9.97 11.53 -3.76
CA ARG A 79 -10.50 12.44 -4.78
C ARG A 79 -10.71 13.85 -4.25
N LYS A 80 -11.24 14.01 -3.03
CA LYS A 80 -11.56 15.33 -2.44
C LYS A 80 -10.33 16.11 -1.98
N SER A 81 -9.29 15.46 -1.45
CA SER A 81 -8.03 16.16 -1.10
C SER A 81 -6.79 15.30 -1.35
N PRO A 82 -6.31 15.23 -2.60
CA PRO A 82 -5.16 14.42 -2.97
C PRO A 82 -3.88 14.82 -2.23
N LYS A 83 -3.68 16.13 -1.93
CA LYS A 83 -2.52 16.61 -1.18
C LYS A 83 -2.46 16.08 0.26
N ALA A 84 -3.62 15.93 0.91
CA ALA A 84 -3.69 15.41 2.28
C ALA A 84 -3.42 13.89 2.28
N MET A 85 -4.01 13.16 1.34
CA MET A 85 -3.78 11.72 1.22
C MET A 85 -2.34 11.38 0.83
N ARG A 86 -1.72 12.17 -0.05
CA ARG A 86 -0.27 12.08 -0.34
C ARG A 86 0.57 12.17 0.92
N ARG A 87 0.32 13.18 1.76
CA ARG A 87 1.03 13.37 3.03
C ARG A 87 0.82 12.19 3.98
N LEU A 88 -0.41 11.68 4.06
CA LEU A 88 -0.75 10.52 4.89
C LEU A 88 0.04 9.28 4.45
N PHE A 89 -0.03 8.91 3.17
CA PHE A 89 0.65 7.71 2.68
C PHE A 89 2.18 7.81 2.81
N LEU A 90 2.77 8.96 2.47
CA LEU A 90 4.20 9.18 2.66
C LEU A 90 4.61 9.14 4.14
N GLY A 91 3.77 9.65 5.05
CA GLY A 91 4.01 9.56 6.49
C GLY A 91 4.03 8.12 7.00
N ILE A 92 3.09 7.28 6.53
CA ILE A 92 3.05 5.85 6.85
C ILE A 92 4.32 5.16 6.37
N ILE A 93 4.72 5.39 5.12
CA ILE A 93 5.92 4.79 4.53
C ILE A 93 7.18 5.25 5.27
N LYS A 94 7.31 6.54 5.59
CA LYS A 94 8.45 7.08 6.34
C LYS A 94 8.62 6.39 7.69
N ARG A 95 7.51 6.12 8.38
CA ARG A 95 7.51 5.38 9.65
C ARG A 95 7.93 3.92 9.48
N GLN A 96 7.54 3.28 8.39
CA GLN A 96 7.93 1.90 8.06
C GLN A 96 9.41 1.77 7.70
N LEU A 97 9.95 2.72 6.93
CA LEU A 97 11.34 2.70 6.46
C LEU A 97 12.35 2.98 7.58
N LYS A 98 11.92 3.57 8.71
CA LYS A 98 12.77 3.87 9.88
C LYS A 98 14.10 4.55 9.51
N GLY A 99 14.08 5.45 8.52
CA GLY A 99 15.27 6.20 8.06
C GLY A 99 16.21 5.44 7.12
N LYS A 100 15.88 4.22 6.68
CA LYS A 100 16.73 3.41 5.78
C LYS A 100 16.75 3.88 4.32
N ALA A 101 15.90 4.83 3.93
CA ALA A 101 15.84 5.31 2.55
C ALA A 101 15.68 6.83 2.50
N ASP A 102 16.31 7.45 1.51
CA ASP A 102 16.13 8.86 1.21
C ASP A 102 14.81 9.05 0.44
N MET A 103 13.93 9.90 0.97
CA MET A 103 12.62 10.23 0.37
C MET A 103 12.57 11.67 -0.16
N ARG A 104 13.73 12.35 -0.25
CA ARG A 104 13.83 13.74 -0.72
C ARG A 104 13.70 13.90 -2.23
N HIS A 105 13.92 12.82 -2.98
CA HIS A 105 13.91 12.78 -4.43
C HIS A 105 12.76 11.88 -4.91
#